data_AF-A0A974WMX1-F1
#
_entry.id   AF-A0A974WMX1-F1
#
_cell.length_a   1.000
_cell.length_b   1.000
_cell.length_c   1.000
_cell.angle_alpha   90.00
_cell.angle_beta   90.00
_cell.angle_gamma   90.00
#
_symmetry.space_group_name_H-M   'P 1'
#
loop_
_entity.id
_entity.type
_entity.pdbx_description
1 polymer ?
#
loop_
_entity_poly.entity_id
_entity_poly.type
_entity_poly.pdbx_seq_one_letter_code
_entity_poly.pdbx_strand_id
1 'polypeptide(L)'
;MRKVAALTSIVVGVVMAIAGVVVWIVVSTTLADQRITVSDDASCAAGDGVNGPLSAYCQADVIDKHTLEMTGGKTYAELDREDPNREVAMDSAFLQASLFTSVVAFGVSAMAFVLGIVLALIGLALRAPAERV
;
A
#
# COMPACT_ATOMS: atom_id res chain seq x y z
N MET A 1 -28.58 -18.53 18.49
CA MET A 1 -27.92 -17.32 17.93
C MET A 1 -26.43 -17.21 18.28
N ARG A 2 -26.02 -17.29 19.57
CA ARG A 2 -24.59 -17.14 19.97
C ARG A 2 -23.59 -18.04 19.22
N LYS A 3 -23.89 -19.35 19.08
CA LYS A 3 -23.01 -20.30 18.38
C LYS A 3 -22.80 -19.96 16.90
N VAL A 4 -23.87 -19.51 16.23
CA VAL A 4 -23.85 -19.09 14.82
C VAL A 4 -22.99 -17.83 14.68
N ALA A 5 -23.26 -16.79 15.49
CA ALA A 5 -22.49 -15.56 15.49
C ALA A 5 -20.99 -15.80 15.74
N ALA A 6 -20.65 -16.66 16.71
CA ALA A 6 -19.27 -17.03 17.00
C ALA A 6 -18.58 -17.75 15.83
N LEU A 7 -19.26 -18.72 15.20
CA LEU A 7 -18.73 -19.42 14.04
C LEU A 7 -18.52 -18.47 12.86
N THR A 8 -19.51 -17.62 12.57
CA THR A 8 -19.42 -16.64 11.47
C THR A 8 -18.26 -15.68 11.68
N SER A 9 -18.09 -15.12 12.88
CA SER A 9 -16.99 -14.20 13.20
C SER A 9 -15.62 -14.83 12.99
N ILE A 10 -15.44 -16.10 13.40
CA ILE A 10 -14.19 -16.84 13.19
C ILE A 10 -13.94 -17.05 11.70
N VAL A 11 -14.93 -17.55 10.96
CA VAL A 11 -14.77 -17.86 9.53
C VAL A 11 -14.46 -16.60 8.74
N VAL A 12 -15.24 -15.54 8.92
CA VAL A 12 -15.01 -14.25 8.24
C VAL A 12 -13.64 -13.68 8.62
N GLY A 13 -13.29 -13.72 9.90
CA GLY A 13 -11.99 -13.25 10.38
C GLY A 13 -10.81 -13.97 9.75
N VAL A 14 -10.83 -15.30 9.73
CA VAL A 14 -9.78 -16.11 9.10
C VAL A 14 -9.70 -15.86 7.60
N VAL A 15 -10.83 -15.79 6.90
CA VAL A 15 -10.87 -15.50 5.46
C VAL A 15 -10.29 -14.12 5.15
N MET A 16 -10.67 -13.09 5.92
CA MET A 16 -10.10 -11.74 5.77
C MET A 16 -8.61 -11.71 6.04
N ALA A 17 -8.14 -12.45 7.05
CA ALA A 17 -6.72 -12.55 7.36
C ALA A 17 -5.93 -13.13 6.19
N ILE A 18 -6.38 -14.26 5.65
CA ILE A 18 -5.75 -14.90 4.49
C ILE A 18 -5.80 -13.97 3.27
N ALA A 19 -6.95 -13.33 3.01
CA ALA A 19 -7.09 -12.42 1.88
C ALA A 19 -6.11 -11.24 1.97
N GLY A 20 -5.92 -10.65 3.16
CA GLY A 20 -4.93 -9.60 3.37
C GLY A 20 -3.51 -10.05 3.00
N VAL A 21 -3.09 -11.23 3.47
CA VAL A 21 -1.76 -11.79 3.14
C VAL A 21 -1.62 -12.03 1.62
N VAL A 22 -2.64 -12.61 0.98
CA VAL A 22 -2.61 -12.86 -0.47
C VAL A 22 -2.48 -11.58 -1.26
N VAL A 23 -3.26 -10.55 -0.93
CA VAL A 23 -3.19 -9.25 -1.61
C VAL A 23 -1.81 -8.60 -1.42
N TRP A 24 -1.25 -8.65 -0.20
CA TRP A 24 0.09 -8.14 0.05
C TRP A 24 1.14 -8.81 -0.85
N ILE A 25 1.08 -10.14 -0.98
CA ILE A 25 2.00 -10.90 -1.85
C ILE A 25 1.82 -10.47 -3.30
N VAL A 26 0.59 -10.41 -3.81
CA VAL A 26 0.31 -10.03 -5.21
C VAL A 26 0.82 -8.63 -5.53
N VAL A 27 0.63 -7.66 -4.65
CA VAL A 27 1.15 -6.29 -4.84
C VAL A 27 2.68 -6.30 -4.81
N SER A 28 3.29 -7.01 -3.86
CA SER A 28 4.76 -7.11 -3.75
C SER A 28 5.38 -7.70 -5.02
N THR A 29 4.81 -8.79 -5.55
CA THR A 29 5.31 -9.44 -6.76
C THR A 29 5.09 -8.57 -8.00
N THR A 30 3.94 -7.90 -8.09
CA THR A 30 3.63 -7.00 -9.22
C THR A 30 4.62 -5.85 -9.29
N LEU A 31 4.97 -5.25 -8.14
CA LEU A 31 6.00 -4.21 -8.07
C LEU A 31 7.40 -4.75 -8.39
N ALA A 32 7.76 -5.89 -7.80
CA ALA A 32 9.06 -6.51 -8.04
C ALA A 32 9.30 -6.86 -9.53
N ASP A 33 8.25 -7.26 -10.24
CA ASP A 33 8.31 -7.58 -11.68
C ASP A 33 8.64 -6.36 -12.55
N GLN A 34 8.36 -5.14 -12.07
CA GLN A 34 8.75 -3.90 -12.77
C GLN A 34 10.26 -3.62 -12.72
N ARG A 35 11.00 -4.31 -11.83
CA ARG A 35 12.45 -4.13 -11.63
C ARG A 35 12.88 -2.67 -11.44
N ILE A 36 12.03 -1.88 -10.79
CA ILE A 36 12.36 -0.50 -10.44
C ILE A 36 13.25 -0.55 -9.20
N THR A 37 14.37 0.17 -9.26
CA THR A 37 15.25 0.42 -8.11
C THR A 37 15.03 1.83 -7.62
N VAL A 38 14.99 2.00 -6.30
CA VAL A 38 14.89 3.34 -5.70
C VAL A 38 16.15 4.13 -6.06
N SER A 39 15.98 5.38 -6.48
CA SER A 39 17.11 6.25 -6.85
C SER A 39 18.15 6.36 -5.74
N ASP A 40 19.44 6.45 -6.11
CA ASP A 40 20.55 6.52 -5.15
C ASP A 40 20.53 7.81 -4.30
N ASP A 41 19.90 8.87 -4.80
CA ASP A 41 19.75 10.16 -4.12
C ASP A 41 18.41 10.32 -3.38
N ALA A 42 17.65 9.23 -3.24
CA ALA A 42 16.42 9.20 -2.45
C ALA A 42 16.72 9.38 -0.95
N SER A 43 15.78 9.99 -0.24
CA SER A 43 15.86 10.23 1.21
C SER A 43 15.80 8.94 2.04
N CYS A 44 15.29 7.86 1.47
CA CYS A 44 15.13 6.56 2.08
C CYS A 44 15.16 5.44 1.05
N ALA A 45 15.47 4.21 1.51
CA ALA A 45 15.48 2.99 0.69
C ALA A 45 16.32 3.08 -0.61
N ALA A 46 17.29 4.00 -0.70
CA ALA A 46 18.14 4.19 -1.86
C ALA A 46 18.85 2.88 -2.27
N GLY A 47 18.79 2.55 -3.56
CA GLY A 47 19.34 1.32 -4.12
C GLY A 47 18.53 0.04 -3.82
N ASP A 48 17.44 0.13 -3.06
CA ASP A 48 16.54 -1.02 -2.81
C ASP A 48 15.59 -1.25 -3.99
N GLY A 49 15.07 -2.46 -4.12
CA GLY A 49 14.03 -2.76 -5.10
C GLY A 49 12.68 -2.21 -4.66
N VAL A 50 11.92 -1.61 -5.59
CA VAL A 50 10.54 -1.21 -5.33
C VAL A 50 9.67 -2.47 -5.28
N ASN A 51 9.51 -3.04 -4.09
CA ASN A 51 8.73 -4.27 -3.86
C ASN A 51 7.91 -4.22 -2.56
N GLY A 52 8.05 -3.15 -1.78
CA GLY A 52 7.32 -2.93 -0.53
C GLY A 52 6.79 -1.50 -0.41
N PRO A 53 5.99 -1.24 0.64
CA PRO A 53 5.33 0.06 0.83
C PRO A 53 6.33 1.20 1.01
N LEU A 54 7.39 0.99 1.79
CA LEU A 54 8.39 2.03 2.05
C LEU A 54 9.20 2.34 0.79
N SER A 55 9.73 1.33 0.09
CA SER A 55 10.45 1.51 -1.16
C SER A 55 9.61 2.19 -2.25
N ALA A 56 8.30 1.86 -2.35
CA ALA A 56 7.39 2.49 -3.29
C ALA A 56 7.14 3.96 -2.95
N TYR A 57 6.97 4.27 -1.67
CA TYR A 57 6.86 5.64 -1.19
C TYR A 57 8.14 6.45 -1.46
N CYS A 58 9.31 5.93 -1.10
CA CYS A 58 10.59 6.61 -1.31
C CYS A 58 10.87 6.87 -2.80
N GLN A 59 10.52 5.91 -3.67
CA GLN A 59 10.65 6.12 -5.11
C GLN A 59 9.66 7.18 -5.63
N ALA A 60 8.43 7.19 -5.13
CA ALA A 60 7.45 8.21 -5.49
C ALA A 60 7.93 9.62 -5.08
N ASP A 61 8.48 9.74 -3.87
CA ASP A 61 9.03 10.99 -3.31
C ASP A 61 10.22 11.50 -4.13
N VAL A 62 11.18 10.64 -4.49
CA VAL A 62 12.34 11.08 -5.28
C VAL A 62 11.96 11.45 -6.72
N ILE A 63 10.94 10.81 -7.31
CA ILE A 63 10.36 11.24 -8.60
C ILE A 63 9.81 12.67 -8.49
N ASP A 64 9.10 13.00 -7.41
CA ASP A 64 8.60 14.36 -7.17
C ASP A 64 9.74 15.37 -7.13
N LYS A 65 10.77 15.06 -6.35
CA LYS A 65 11.98 15.88 -6.22
C LYS A 65 12.62 16.16 -7.59
N HIS A 66 12.91 15.13 -8.39
CA HIS A 66 13.52 15.31 -9.71
C HIS A 66 12.59 16.08 -10.66
N THR A 67 11.28 15.86 -10.57
CA THR A 67 10.30 16.59 -11.38
C THR A 67 10.33 18.07 -11.06
N LEU A 68 10.27 18.43 -9.78
CA LEU A 68 10.32 19.82 -9.33
C LEU A 68 11.65 20.49 -9.67
N GLU A 69 12.77 19.76 -9.59
CA GLU A 69 14.07 20.28 -10.03
C GLU A 69 14.09 20.60 -11.53
N MET A 70 13.48 19.75 -12.37
CA MET A 70 13.39 19.99 -13.82
C MET A 70 12.42 21.11 -14.20
N THR A 71 11.30 21.23 -13.48
CA THR A 71 10.23 22.19 -13.79
C THR A 71 10.41 23.55 -13.10
N GLY A 72 11.48 23.72 -12.32
CA GLY A 72 11.71 24.95 -11.55
C GLY A 72 10.74 25.14 -10.40
N GLY A 73 10.30 24.04 -9.78
CA GLY A 73 9.39 24.00 -8.64
C GLY A 73 7.91 24.01 -9.00
N LYS A 74 7.57 23.80 -10.27
CA LYS A 74 6.18 23.83 -10.75
C LYS A 74 5.62 22.42 -10.93
N THR A 75 4.38 22.21 -10.50
CA THR A 75 3.60 21.01 -10.79
C THR A 75 3.10 21.01 -12.24
N TYR A 76 2.63 19.86 -12.74
CA TYR A 76 2.06 19.74 -14.09
C TYR A 76 0.99 20.80 -14.40
N ALA A 77 0.14 21.14 -13.41
CA ALA A 77 -0.94 22.11 -13.59
C ALA A 77 -0.45 23.57 -13.66
N GLU A 78 0.75 23.85 -13.19
CA GLU A 78 1.37 25.18 -13.16
C GLU A 78 2.27 25.45 -14.37
N LEU A 79 2.55 24.42 -15.17
CA LEU A 79 3.31 24.54 -16.41
C LEU A 79 2.46 25.12 -17.54
N ASP A 80 3.07 26.00 -18.33
CA ASP A 80 2.48 26.52 -19.56
C ASP A 80 2.22 25.40 -20.55
N ARG A 81 1.20 25.55 -21.38
CA ARG A 81 0.77 24.49 -22.30
C ARG A 81 1.88 24.08 -23.28
N GLU A 82 2.72 25.02 -23.70
CA GLU A 82 3.86 24.78 -24.59
C GLU A 82 5.18 24.49 -23.85
N ASP A 83 5.17 24.31 -22.53
CA ASP A 83 6.38 24.01 -21.77
C ASP A 83 6.96 22.63 -22.18
N PRO A 84 8.25 22.55 -22.54
CA PRO A 84 8.86 21.30 -23.00
C PRO A 84 8.88 20.19 -21.93
N ASN A 85 8.81 20.54 -20.64
CA ASN A 85 8.81 19.58 -19.53
C ASN A 85 7.41 19.12 -19.13
N ARG A 86 6.36 19.64 -19.78
CA ARG A 86 4.96 19.36 -19.39
C ARG A 86 4.56 17.90 -19.54
N GLU A 87 5.07 17.22 -20.57
CA GLU A 87 4.86 15.79 -20.77
C GLU A 87 5.56 14.97 -19.67
N VAL A 88 6.82 15.30 -19.36
CA VAL A 88 7.60 14.64 -18.29
C VAL A 88 6.95 14.82 -16.93
N ALA A 89 6.45 16.03 -16.62
CA ALA A 89 5.74 16.30 -15.36
C ALA A 89 4.42 15.52 -15.26
N MET A 90 3.72 15.33 -16.39
CA MET A 90 2.52 14.49 -16.45
C MET A 90 2.84 13.02 -16.15
N ASP A 91 3.84 12.46 -16.84
CA ASP A 91 4.25 11.07 -16.65
C ASP A 91 4.74 10.80 -15.23
N SER A 92 5.50 11.74 -14.68
CA SER A 92 6.00 11.66 -13.29
C SER A 92 4.86 11.66 -12.28
N ALA A 93 3.84 12.51 -12.48
CA ALA A 93 2.65 12.52 -11.63
C ALA A 93 1.86 11.21 -11.73
N PHE A 94 1.73 10.62 -12.91
CA PHE A 94 1.09 9.31 -13.08
C PHE A 94 1.87 8.20 -12.39
N LEU A 95 3.20 8.20 -12.51
CA LEU A 95 4.05 7.20 -11.88
C LEU A 95 3.97 7.30 -10.35
N GLN A 96 4.06 8.51 -9.80
CA GLN A 96 3.81 8.78 -8.37
C GLN A 96 2.45 8.26 -7.92
N ALA A 97 1.38 8.59 -8.64
CA ALA A 97 0.03 8.17 -8.29
C ALA A 97 -0.10 6.63 -8.28
N SER A 98 0.53 5.94 -9.24
CA SER A 98 0.55 4.48 -9.30
C SER A 98 1.32 3.85 -8.12
N LEU A 99 2.45 4.44 -7.73
CA LEU A 99 3.25 4.00 -6.59
C LEU A 99 2.50 4.23 -5.27
N PHE A 100 1.90 5.40 -5.07
CA PHE A 100 1.07 5.67 -3.89
C PHE A 100 -0.17 4.78 -3.82
N THR A 101 -0.80 4.47 -4.96
CA THR A 101 -1.90 3.49 -5.00
C THR A 101 -1.43 2.12 -4.50
N SER A 102 -0.19 1.73 -4.83
CA SER A 102 0.42 0.50 -4.32
C SER A 102 0.70 0.59 -2.81
N VAL A 103 1.18 1.72 -2.30
CA VAL A 103 1.34 1.98 -0.85
C VAL A 103 0.00 1.84 -0.11
N VAL A 104 -1.08 2.40 -0.67
CA VAL A 104 -2.44 2.26 -0.12
C VAL A 104 -2.89 0.79 -0.15
N ALA A 105 -2.61 0.05 -1.21
CA ALA A 105 -2.95 -1.37 -1.30
C ALA A 105 -2.25 -2.21 -0.21
N PHE A 106 -0.98 -1.91 0.10
CA PHE A 106 -0.27 -2.49 1.25
C PHE A 106 -0.96 -2.12 2.57
N GLY A 107 -1.31 -0.85 2.78
CA GLY A 107 -2.01 -0.42 3.98
C GLY A 107 -3.36 -1.11 4.18
N VAL A 108 -4.16 -1.22 3.11
CA VAL A 108 -5.47 -1.88 3.14
C VAL A 108 -5.34 -3.38 3.38
N SER A 109 -4.36 -4.04 2.77
CA SER A 109 -4.12 -5.48 2.98
C SER A 109 -3.65 -5.80 4.40
N ALA A 110 -2.78 -4.98 4.99
CA ALA A 110 -2.42 -5.08 6.40
C ALA A 110 -3.62 -4.84 7.33
N MET A 111 -4.47 -3.85 7.03
CA MET A 111 -5.70 -3.60 7.79
C MET A 111 -6.64 -4.82 7.73
N ALA A 112 -6.87 -5.38 6.54
CA ALA A 112 -7.69 -6.58 6.38
C ALA A 112 -7.14 -7.76 7.18
N PHE A 113 -5.82 -7.92 7.20
CA PHE A 113 -5.15 -8.94 8.02
C PHE A 113 -5.44 -8.78 9.51
N VAL A 114 -5.20 -7.59 10.04
CA VAL A 114 -5.39 -7.28 11.47
C VAL A 114 -6.86 -7.40 11.86
N LEU A 115 -7.77 -6.83 11.08
CA LEU A 115 -9.22 -6.94 11.34
C LEU A 115 -9.69 -8.39 11.29
N GLY A 116 -9.14 -9.19 10.38
CA GLY A 116 -9.40 -10.62 10.31
C GLY A 116 -9.03 -11.34 11.61
N ILE A 117 -7.84 -11.06 12.16
CA ILE A 117 -7.41 -11.60 13.45
C ILE A 117 -8.35 -11.16 14.57
N VAL A 118 -8.69 -9.87 14.64
CA VAL A 118 -9.58 -9.32 15.68
C VAL A 118 -10.95 -10.01 15.65
N LEU A 119 -11.54 -10.20 14.47
CA LEU A 119 -12.82 -10.91 14.32
C LEU A 119 -12.72 -12.37 14.74
N ALA A 120 -11.61 -13.04 14.45
CA ALA A 120 -11.37 -14.40 14.90
C ALA A 120 -11.29 -14.49 16.43
N LEU A 121 -10.56 -13.57 17.06
CA LEU A 121 -10.45 -13.48 18.52
C LEU A 121 -11.81 -13.19 19.19
N ILE A 122 -12.62 -12.29 18.62
CA ILE A 122 -13.97 -12.01 19.10
C ILE A 122 -14.83 -13.28 19.03
N GLY A 123 -14.77 -14.01 17.92
CA GLY A 123 -15.52 -15.25 17.76
C GLY A 123 -15.08 -16.35 18.73
N LEU A 124 -13.78 -16.43 19.06
CA LEU A 124 -13.27 -17.32 20.11
C LEU A 124 -13.76 -16.91 21.50
N ALA A 125 -13.74 -15.61 21.82
CA ALA A 125 -14.26 -15.09 23.09
C ALA A 125 -15.76 -15.39 23.27
N LEU A 126 -16.57 -15.30 22.20
CA LEU A 126 -17.99 -15.66 22.23
C LEU A 126 -18.26 -17.16 22.47
N ARG A 127 -17.25 -18.03 22.26
CA ARG A 127 -17.32 -19.47 22.58
C ARG A 127 -16.89 -19.79 24.01
N ALA A 128 -16.15 -18.91 24.67
CA ALA A 128 -15.69 -19.15 26.04
C ALA A 128 -16.91 -19.36 26.97
N PRO A 129 -16.89 -20.39 27.84
CA PRO A 129 -17.92 -20.55 28.84
C PRO A 129 -17.86 -19.35 29.80
N ALA A 130 -19.02 -18.74 30.11
CA ALA A 130 -19.07 -17.74 31.16
C ALA A 130 -18.64 -18.39 32.48
N GLU A 131 -17.56 -17.92 33.09
CA GLU A 131 -17.28 -18.25 34.49
C GLU A 131 -18.50 -17.85 35.31
N ARG A 132 -19.16 -18.84 35.91
CA ARG A 132 -20.22 -18.59 36.89
C ARG A 132 -19.52 -18.16 38.17
N VAL A 133 -19.52 -16.85 38.42
CA VAL A 133 -19.26 -16.29 39.75
C VAL A 133 -20.57 -16.27 40.53
#